data_AF-A0A392R267-F1
#
_entry.id   AF-A0A392R267-F1
#
_cell.length_a   1.000
_cell.length_b   1.000
_cell.length_c   1.000
_cell.angle_alpha   90.00
_cell.angle_beta   90.00
_cell.angle_gamma   90.00
#
_symmetry.space_group_name_H-M   'P 1'
#
loop_
_entity.id
_entity.type
_entity.pdbx_description
1 polymer ?
#
loop_
_entity_poly.entity_id
_entity_poly.type
_entity_poly.pdbx_seq_one_letter_code
_entity_poly.pdbx_strand_id
1 'polypeptide(L)'
;APVIEVRARSTRTRQVPTRLQECELVNDNEVNEESELVHFALLAGDEPINYIEALKDKKWKKAMEEELTVIERNQTWEIMELPSDKKAIEVKWIFKLKLNPDGSIAKHKTRLVARGLIFAEGRVIYFKI
;
A
#
# COMPACT_ATOMS: atom_id res chain seq x y z
N ALA A 1 45.94 33.50 -12.59
CA ALA A 1 44.55 32.98 -12.57
C ALA A 1 44.32 32.17 -13.84
N PRO A 2 43.90 30.90 -13.79
CA PRO A 2 43.57 30.17 -15.01
C PRO A 2 42.08 30.39 -15.37
N VAL A 3 41.84 30.65 -16.65
CA VAL A 3 40.51 30.77 -17.25
C VAL A 3 39.97 29.36 -17.47
N ILE A 4 38.84 29.03 -16.84
CA ILE A 4 38.15 27.75 -17.04
C ILE A 4 37.34 27.86 -18.33
N GLU A 5 37.75 27.11 -19.36
CA GLU A 5 37.05 27.02 -20.63
C GLU A 5 35.75 26.21 -20.44
N VAL A 6 34.60 26.89 -20.52
CA VAL A 6 33.29 26.24 -20.43
C VAL A 6 33.03 25.51 -21.75
N ARG A 7 33.20 24.19 -21.77
CA ARG A 7 32.82 23.35 -22.94
C ARG A 7 31.36 23.62 -23.31
N ALA A 8 31.14 24.16 -24.51
CA ALA A 8 29.81 24.35 -25.05
C ALA A 8 29.07 23.00 -25.16
N ARG A 9 27.81 22.98 -24.71
CA ARG A 9 26.95 21.81 -24.73
C ARG A 9 26.67 21.39 -26.18
N SER A 10 26.82 20.11 -26.49
CA SER A 10 26.54 19.54 -27.81
C SER A 10 25.17 19.98 -28.33
N THR A 11 25.12 20.58 -29.52
CA THR A 11 23.91 21.04 -30.21
C THR A 11 23.20 19.93 -31.00
N ARG A 12 23.42 18.66 -30.64
CA ARG A 12 22.80 17.54 -31.33
C ARG A 12 21.27 17.66 -31.22
N THR A 13 20.61 17.94 -32.34
CA THR A 13 19.15 17.87 -32.45
C THR A 13 18.74 16.44 -32.13
N ARG A 14 18.04 16.26 -31.01
CA ARG A 14 17.62 14.95 -30.51
C ARG A 14 16.41 14.51 -31.33
N GLN A 15 16.62 13.58 -32.26
CA GLN A 15 15.52 12.93 -32.97
C GLN A 15 15.11 11.65 -32.24
N VAL A 16 13.80 11.44 -32.12
CA VAL A 16 13.23 10.22 -31.54
C VAL A 16 13.61 9.03 -32.44
N PRO A 17 14.25 7.98 -31.91
CA PRO A 17 14.58 6.79 -32.68
C PRO A 17 13.34 6.21 -33.35
N THR A 18 13.47 5.74 -34.60
CA THR A 18 12.35 5.21 -35.42
C THR A 18 11.51 4.16 -34.68
N ARG A 19 12.14 3.34 -33.84
CA ARG A 19 11.47 2.28 -33.06
C ARG A 19 10.58 2.79 -31.92
N LEU A 20 10.65 4.08 -31.58
CA LEU A 20 9.82 4.74 -30.58
C LEU A 20 8.73 5.62 -31.23
N GLN A 21 8.65 5.67 -32.57
CA GLN A 21 7.61 6.42 -33.28
C GLN A 21 6.23 5.78 -33.13
N GLU A 22 6.18 4.48 -32.88
CA GLU A 22 4.95 3.72 -32.58
C GLU A 22 4.57 3.77 -31.10
N CYS A 23 5.44 4.31 -30.24
CA CYS A 23 5.16 4.47 -28.82
C CYS A 23 4.48 5.82 -28.58
N GLU A 24 3.37 5.81 -27.84
CA GLU A 24 2.76 7.04 -27.35
C GLU A 24 3.71 7.68 -26.32
N LEU A 25 4.25 8.85 -26.64
CA LEU A 25 5.12 9.63 -25.76
C LEU A 25 4.27 10.68 -25.06
N VAL A 26 4.04 10.47 -23.77
CA VAL A 26 3.34 11.38 -22.86
C VAL A 26 4.32 12.47 -22.40
N ASN A 27 3.87 13.72 -22.31
CA ASN A 27 4.65 14.90 -21.98
C ASN A 27 4.79 15.04 -20.44
N ASP A 28 5.94 15.46 -19.91
CA ASP A 28 6.21 15.47 -18.45
C ASP A 28 5.28 16.39 -17.62
N ASN A 29 4.47 17.23 -18.28
CA ASN A 29 3.42 18.06 -17.66
C ASN A 29 2.00 17.44 -17.73
N GLU A 30 1.84 16.28 -18.38
CA GLU A 30 0.62 15.46 -18.30
C GLU A 30 0.69 14.65 -17.00
N VAL A 31 -0.37 14.69 -16.18
CA VAL A 31 -0.49 14.16 -14.81
C VAL A 31 0.72 13.31 -14.39
N ASN A 32 1.71 14.00 -13.83
CA ASN A 32 3.02 13.43 -13.61
C ASN A 32 2.98 12.36 -12.50
N GLU A 33 3.87 11.37 -12.54
CA GLU A 33 4.03 10.37 -11.46
C GLU A 33 4.25 11.06 -10.09
N GLU A 34 4.81 12.27 -10.09
CA GLU A 34 4.92 13.13 -8.91
C GLU A 34 3.57 13.60 -8.37
N SER A 35 2.57 13.87 -9.21
CA SER A 35 1.21 14.19 -8.78
C SER A 35 0.54 12.96 -8.14
N GLU A 36 0.77 11.76 -8.67
CA GLU A 36 0.32 10.52 -8.03
C GLU A 36 1.04 10.27 -6.70
N LEU A 37 2.35 10.51 -6.63
CA LEU A 37 3.15 10.40 -5.41
C LEU A 37 2.70 11.41 -4.34
N VAL A 38 2.43 12.66 -4.72
CA VAL A 38 1.92 13.71 -3.83
C VAL A 38 0.50 13.37 -3.37
N HIS A 39 -0.36 12.86 -4.26
CA HIS A 39 -1.70 12.41 -3.92
C HIS A 39 -1.67 11.21 -2.96
N PHE A 40 -0.80 10.23 -3.21
CA PHE A 40 -0.59 9.09 -2.32
C PHE A 40 -0.04 9.51 -0.95
N ALA A 41 0.90 10.47 -0.93
CA ALA A 41 1.44 11.03 0.30
C ALA A 41 0.40 11.82 1.11
N LEU A 42 -0.47 12.58 0.44
CA LEU A 42 -1.58 13.30 1.07
C LEU A 42 -2.55 12.33 1.75
N LEU A 43 -2.92 11.25 1.06
CA LEU A 43 -3.83 10.23 1.58
C LEU A 43 -3.21 9.35 2.67
N ALA A 44 -1.89 9.21 2.71
CA ALA A 44 -1.21 8.51 3.80
C ALA A 44 -1.46 9.18 5.16
N GLY A 45 -1.79 10.48 5.18
CA GLY A 45 -2.23 11.19 6.40
C GLY A 45 -3.64 10.81 6.86
N ASP A 46 -4.51 10.41 5.93
CA ASP A 46 -5.90 10.02 6.20
C ASP A 46 -6.04 8.51 6.52
N GLU A 47 -5.00 7.73 6.26
CA GLU A 47 -4.94 6.32 6.62
C GLU A 47 -4.62 6.16 8.12
N PRO A 48 -5.51 5.53 8.91
CA PRO A 48 -5.26 5.34 10.33
C PRO A 48 -4.08 4.39 10.53
N ILE A 49 -3.16 4.77 11.42
CA ILE A 49 -1.99 3.95 11.74
C ILE A 49 -2.37 2.87 12.77
N ASN A 50 -3.39 3.16 13.59
CA ASN A 50 -3.82 2.31 14.67
C ASN A 50 -5.32 1.97 14.58
N TYR A 51 -5.69 0.79 15.07
CA TYR A 51 -7.08 0.33 15.05
C TYR A 51 -7.99 1.25 15.88
N ILE A 52 -7.47 1.85 16.96
CA ILE A 52 -8.23 2.77 17.82
C ILE A 52 -8.67 4.02 17.03
N GLU A 53 -7.83 4.51 16.13
CA GLU A 53 -8.16 5.65 15.26
C GLU A 53 -9.16 5.23 14.19
N ALA A 54 -8.93 4.07 13.57
CA ALA A 54 -9.83 3.48 12.58
C ALA A 54 -11.25 3.27 13.13
N LEU A 55 -11.39 2.86 14.40
CA LEU A 55 -12.70 2.66 15.04
C LEU A 55 -13.52 3.94 15.21
N LYS A 56 -12.88 5.12 15.19
CA LYS A 56 -13.58 6.40 15.27
C LYS A 56 -14.30 6.73 13.96
N ASP A 57 -13.81 6.23 12.84
CA ASP A 57 -14.44 6.40 11.53
C ASP A 57 -15.33 5.20 11.18
N LYS A 58 -16.59 5.49 10.87
CA LYS A 58 -17.57 4.48 10.46
C LYS A 58 -17.15 3.76 9.18
N LYS A 59 -16.44 4.43 8.26
CA LYS A 59 -16.00 3.83 6.99
C LYS A 59 -14.96 2.74 7.21
N TRP A 60 -13.97 3.02 8.06
CA TRP A 60 -12.95 2.06 8.44
C TRP A 60 -13.52 0.93 9.29
N LYS A 61 -14.41 1.23 10.25
CA LYS A 61 -15.11 0.20 11.03
C LYS A 61 -15.87 -0.79 10.14
N LYS A 62 -16.64 -0.29 9.17
CA LYS A 62 -17.36 -1.14 8.22
C LYS A 62 -16.42 -2.03 7.42
N ALA A 63 -15.30 -1.48 6.95
CA ALA A 63 -14.30 -2.27 6.22
C ALA A 63 -13.68 -3.36 7.11
N MET A 64 -13.40 -3.09 8.38
CA MET A 64 -12.93 -4.11 9.32
C MET A 64 -13.95 -5.23 9.53
N GLU A 65 -15.22 -4.89 9.70
CA GLU A 65 -16.32 -5.87 9.82
C GLU A 65 -16.42 -6.73 8.55
N GLU A 66 -16.37 -6.13 7.36
CA GLU A 66 -16.34 -6.87 6.08
C GLU A 66 -15.19 -7.87 6.04
N GLU A 67 -13.97 -7.45 6.39
CA GLU A 67 -12.79 -8.35 6.40
C GLU A 67 -12.96 -9.49 7.39
N LEU A 68 -13.46 -9.24 8.61
CA LEU A 68 -13.76 -10.29 9.59
C LEU A 68 -14.78 -11.29 9.06
N THR A 69 -15.86 -10.82 8.43
CA THR A 69 -16.86 -11.75 7.86
C THR A 69 -16.30 -12.62 6.75
N VAL A 70 -15.34 -12.10 5.96
CA VAL A 70 -14.68 -12.88 4.90
C VAL A 70 -13.75 -13.93 5.50
N ILE A 71 -13.00 -13.57 6.55
CA ILE A 71 -12.13 -14.47 7.32
C ILE A 71 -12.96 -15.64 7.89
N GLU A 72 -14.10 -15.33 8.50
CA GLU A 72 -15.02 -16.33 9.07
C GLU A 72 -15.59 -17.26 7.98
N ARG A 73 -16.04 -16.69 6.85
CA ARG A 73 -16.58 -17.47 5.72
C ARG A 73 -15.57 -18.42 5.09
N ASN A 74 -14.30 -18.02 5.07
CA ASN A 74 -13.25 -18.85 4.50
C ASN A 74 -12.91 -20.07 5.39
N GLN A 75 -13.41 -20.13 6.63
CA GLN A 75 -13.18 -21.23 7.57
C GLN A 75 -11.68 -21.58 7.76
N THR A 76 -10.80 -20.63 7.48
CA THR A 76 -9.34 -20.84 7.55
C THR A 76 -8.79 -20.61 8.96
N TRP A 77 -9.65 -20.35 9.96
CA TRP A 77 -9.27 -19.97 11.32
C TRP A 77 -10.30 -20.50 12.32
N GLU A 78 -9.82 -20.96 13.48
CA GLU A 78 -10.66 -21.33 14.62
C GLU A 78 -10.23 -20.50 15.83
N ILE A 79 -11.19 -19.98 16.59
CA ILE A 79 -10.92 -19.28 17.85
C ILE A 79 -10.64 -20.34 18.90
N MET A 80 -9.38 -20.48 19.29
CA MET A 80 -8.94 -21.41 20.33
C MET A 80 -8.34 -20.63 21.51
N GLU A 81 -8.56 -21.11 22.72
CA GLU A 81 -7.85 -20.60 23.89
C GLU A 81 -6.34 -20.85 23.74
N LEU A 82 -5.53 -19.84 24.06
CA LEU A 82 -4.08 -19.98 23.99
C LEU A 82 -3.61 -21.00 25.05
N PRO A 83 -3.01 -22.14 24.64
CA PRO A 83 -2.47 -23.09 25.60
C PRO A 83 -1.30 -22.47 26.35
N SER A 84 -1.15 -22.81 27.63
CA SER A 84 -0.19 -22.20 28.57
C SER A 84 1.26 -22.19 28.09
N ASP A 85 1.64 -23.14 27.23
CA ASP A 85 3.02 -23.32 26.73
C ASP A 85 3.25 -22.70 25.35
N LYS A 86 2.29 -21.96 24.80
CA LYS A 86 2.37 -21.35 23.47
C LYS A 86 2.31 -19.83 23.55
N LYS A 87 3.01 -19.19 22.61
CA LYS A 87 2.94 -17.75 22.41
C LYS A 87 1.92 -17.46 21.31
N ALA A 88 0.97 -16.58 21.59
CA ALA A 88 0.07 -16.06 20.57
C ALA A 88 0.87 -15.27 19.52
N ILE A 89 0.46 -15.41 18.26
CA ILE A 89 0.95 -14.57 17.18
C ILE A 89 0.23 -13.23 17.27
N GLU A 90 1.03 -12.17 17.29
CA GLU A 90 0.50 -10.81 17.21
C GLU A 90 -0.14 -10.60 15.85
N VAL A 91 -1.36 -10.06 15.83
CA VAL A 91 -2.01 -9.61 14.61
C VAL A 91 -1.99 -8.09 14.53
N LYS A 92 -1.95 -7.56 13.31
CA LYS A 92 -1.99 -6.14 13.04
C LYS A 92 -2.97 -5.84 11.91
N TRP A 93 -3.74 -4.78 12.09
CA TRP A 93 -4.57 -4.21 11.03
C TRP A 93 -3.74 -3.35 10.09
N ILE A 94 -3.94 -3.53 8.79
CA ILE A 94 -3.41 -2.69 7.73
C ILE A 94 -4.57 -1.97 7.05
N PHE A 95 -4.50 -0.65 7.00
CA PHE A 95 -5.49 0.22 6.41
C PHE A 95 -4.93 0.82 5.12
N LYS A 96 -5.71 0.76 4.04
CA LYS A 96 -5.36 1.35 2.76
C LYS A 96 -6.56 1.94 2.05
N LEU A 97 -6.43 3.16 1.56
CA LEU A 97 -7.42 3.75 0.66
C LEU A 97 -7.19 3.24 -0.75
N LYS A 98 -8.28 2.86 -1.42
CA LYS A 98 -8.30 2.54 -2.84
C LYS A 98 -8.99 3.65 -3.58
N LEU A 99 -8.35 4.11 -4.65
CA LEU A 99 -8.79 5.22 -5.47
C LEU A 99 -9.30 4.72 -6.81
N ASN A 100 -10.22 5.48 -7.38
CA ASN A 100 -10.62 5.37 -8.76
C ASN A 100 -9.64 6.15 -9.66
N PRO A 101 -9.67 5.94 -10.99
CA PRO A 101 -8.83 6.70 -11.94
C PRO A 101 -9.06 8.21 -11.92
N ASP A 102 -10.23 8.66 -11.44
CA ASP A 102 -10.57 10.07 -11.25
C ASP A 102 -10.03 10.68 -9.94
N GLY A 103 -9.30 9.89 -9.13
CA GLY A 103 -8.78 10.31 -7.83
C GLY A 103 -9.78 10.24 -6.67
N SER A 104 -11.04 9.86 -6.93
CA SER A 104 -12.03 9.69 -5.87
C SER A 104 -11.79 8.41 -5.04
N ILE A 105 -12.21 8.40 -3.77
CA ILE A 105 -12.07 7.22 -2.91
C ILE A 105 -13.05 6.14 -3.38
N ALA A 106 -12.51 5.09 -3.99
CA ALA A 106 -13.25 3.90 -4.41
C ALA A 106 -13.65 3.02 -3.23
N LYS A 107 -12.69 2.71 -2.34
CA LYS A 107 -12.92 1.80 -1.21
C LYS A 107 -11.94 2.01 -0.06
N HIS A 108 -12.43 1.82 1.17
CA HIS A 108 -11.60 1.67 2.36
C HIS A 108 -11.24 0.19 2.49
N LYS A 109 -9.97 -0.15 2.28
CA LYS A 109 -9.49 -1.52 2.32
C LYS A 109 -8.77 -1.79 3.63
N THR A 110 -9.20 -2.81 4.33
CA THR A 110 -8.61 -3.30 5.57
C THR A 110 -8.05 -4.69 5.34
N ARG A 111 -6.99 -5.04 6.05
CA ARG A 111 -6.45 -6.41 6.10
C ARG A 111 -5.99 -6.72 7.52
N LEU A 112 -6.32 -7.92 7.99
CA LEU A 112 -5.75 -8.45 9.22
C LEU A 112 -4.54 -9.32 8.87
N VAL A 113 -3.36 -8.99 9.41
CA VAL A 113 -2.10 -9.66 9.07
C VAL A 113 -1.39 -10.11 10.32
N ALA A 114 -0.83 -11.32 10.28
CA ALA A 114 0.01 -11.86 11.34
C ALA A 114 1.40 -11.20 11.32
N ARG A 115 1.89 -10.75 12.46
CA ARG A 115 3.21 -10.12 12.62
C ARG A 115 4.23 -11.16 13.04
N GLY A 116 5.24 -11.41 12.19
CA GLY A 116 6.45 -12.13 12.57
C GLY A 116 6.41 -13.67 12.44
N LEU A 117 5.91 -14.21 11.32
CA LEU A 117 5.95 -15.66 11.08
C LEU A 117 7.24 -16.12 10.40
N ILE A 118 7.94 -17.04 11.07
CA ILE A 118 8.88 -18.00 10.47
C ILE A 118 8.15 -19.36 10.57
N PHE A 119 7.76 -19.91 9.42
CA PHE A 119 7.02 -21.18 9.37
C PHE A 119 7.96 -22.34 9.66
N ALA A 120 7.90 -22.90 10.87
CA ALA A 120 8.42 -24.22 11.15
C ALA A 120 7.25 -25.22 11.07
N GLU A 121 7.40 -26.21 10.19
CA GLU A 121 6.40 -27.23 9.85
C GLU A 121 5.77 -27.86 11.11
N GLY A 122 4.43 -27.95 11.15
CA GLY A 122 3.70 -28.69 12.18
C GLY A 122 3.23 -27.90 13.41
N ARG A 123 3.29 -26.56 13.43
CA ARG A 123 2.73 -25.75 14.54
C ARG A 123 1.38 -25.13 14.18
N VAL A 124 0.36 -25.44 14.96
CA VAL A 124 -0.93 -24.72 14.95
C VAL A 124 -0.65 -23.26 15.33
N ILE A 125 -1.18 -22.34 14.53
CA ILE A 125 -1.01 -20.90 14.74
C ILE A 125 -2.13 -20.40 15.65
N TYR A 126 -1.75 -19.80 16.78
CA TYR A 126 -2.69 -19.18 17.72
C TYR A 126 -2.75 -17.68 17.45
N PHE A 127 -3.92 -17.16 17.08
CA PHE A 127 -4.16 -15.73 16.95
C PHE A 127 -4.83 -15.21 18.22
N LYS A 128 -4.36 -14.07 18.74
CA LYS A 128 -5.04 -13.33 19.79
C LYS A 128 -5.52 -12.01 19.20
N ILE A 129 -6.83 -11.90 19.00
CA ILE A 129 -7.52 -10.69 18.50
C ILE A 129 -7.84 -9.77 19.67
#